data_AF-A0A4Y7SZ38-F1
#
_entry.id   AF-A0A4Y7SZ38-F1
#
_cell.length_a   1.000
_cell.length_b   1.000
_cell.length_c   1.000
_cell.angle_alpha   90.00
_cell.angle_beta   90.00
_cell.angle_gamma   90.00
#
_symmetry.space_group_name_H-M   'P 1'
#
loop_
_entity.id
_entity.type
_entity.pdbx_description
1 polymer ?
#
loop_
_entity_poly.entity_id
_entity_poly.type
_entity_poly.pdbx_seq_one_letter_code
_entity_poly.pdbx_strand_id
1 'polypeptide(L)'
;MVFSLEEIERFTQLYSGNIIPLRVVLCSLTWVLYDYFETLEDEVRYIWSQKRCVGKISYLFMRYYTILLLVFDVVQIHSFAIPGITSDAVCLAMDPTIRILGAISLWSIEVIMQLRVYALFDCSKKVAVFNGVMFIASIIAFLALLIYNAQGRAALIASAVRLPLPGCPAINGGIGWALWLPASIYETILFGFVVYKSSRSLTLKVRLGERWSLGAIMVGDNMLYFLGITVLLAFNNVMAAGAAKIIPWFSYGPFHAAMGIMTTRMLMHVRKLAAQTDAFAELSGDEVPGEHGEFDGTLPRFVDPAPLSVTCGEV
;
A
#
# COMPACT_ATOMS: atom_id res chain seq x y z
N MET A 1 -11.15 -21.64 42.15
CA MET A 1 -9.86 -21.41 41.46
C MET A 1 -9.51 -19.95 41.72
N VAL A 2 -8.49 -19.67 42.53
CA VAL A 2 -8.07 -18.29 42.86
C VAL A 2 -6.96 -17.95 41.88
N PHE A 3 -7.21 -17.02 40.96
CA PHE A 3 -6.19 -16.51 40.04
C PHE A 3 -5.29 -15.54 40.80
N SER A 4 -3.98 -15.59 40.54
CA SER A 4 -3.03 -14.60 41.06
C SER A 4 -3.26 -13.21 40.43
N LEU A 5 -2.83 -12.16 41.14
CA LEU A 5 -2.89 -10.78 40.62
C LEU A 5 -2.15 -10.64 39.27
N GLU A 6 -1.01 -11.32 39.12
CA GLU A 6 -0.25 -11.34 37.87
C GLU A 6 -1.01 -12.01 36.72
N GLU A 7 -1.75 -13.08 36.98
CA GLU A 7 -2.60 -13.72 35.97
C GLU A 7 -3.78 -12.83 35.56
N ILE A 8 -4.37 -12.10 36.51
CA ILE A 8 -5.47 -11.16 36.24
C ILE A 8 -4.98 -9.97 35.42
N GLU A 9 -3.82 -9.40 35.75
CA GLU A 9 -3.21 -8.31 34.97
C GLU A 9 -2.84 -8.77 33.56
N ARG A 10 -2.22 -9.94 33.42
CA ARG A 10 -1.89 -10.53 32.12
C ARG A 10 -3.13 -10.80 31.28
N PHE A 11 -4.18 -11.34 31.89
CA PHE A 11 -5.47 -11.55 31.22
C PHE A 11 -6.07 -10.22 30.75
N THR A 12 -6.11 -9.22 31.61
CA THR A 12 -6.69 -7.90 31.30
C THR A 12 -5.95 -7.21 30.14
N GLN A 13 -4.61 -7.30 30.11
CA GLN A 13 -3.80 -6.79 29.02
C GLN A 13 -4.09 -7.50 27.68
N LEU A 14 -4.12 -8.84 27.68
CA LEU A 14 -4.39 -9.63 26.48
C LEU A 14 -5.82 -9.42 25.97
N TYR A 15 -6.80 -9.36 26.87
CA TYR A 15 -8.20 -9.13 26.54
C TYR A 15 -8.40 -7.74 25.92
N SER A 16 -7.83 -6.70 26.51
CA SER A 16 -7.88 -5.34 25.98
C SER A 16 -7.19 -5.24 24.61
N GLY A 17 -6.06 -5.93 24.44
CA GLY A 17 -5.34 -6.01 23.18
C GLY A 17 -6.16 -6.66 22.05
N ASN A 18 -6.90 -7.73 22.34
CA ASN A 18 -7.70 -8.44 21.33
C ASN A 18 -8.99 -7.70 20.93
N ILE A 19 -9.53 -6.82 21.78
CA ILE A 19 -10.73 -6.02 21.45
C ILE A 19 -10.43 -4.96 20.38
N ILE A 20 -9.23 -4.40 20.36
CA ILE A 20 -8.89 -3.30 19.46
C ILE A 20 -8.98 -3.74 17.99
N PRO A 21 -8.32 -4.84 17.54
CA PRO A 21 -8.48 -5.39 16.20
C PRO A 21 -9.94 -5.62 15.80
N LEU A 22 -10.76 -6.13 16.72
CA LEU A 22 -12.16 -6.47 16.48
C LEU A 22 -13.02 -5.25 16.14
N ARG A 23 -12.67 -4.06 16.68
CA ARG A 23 -13.38 -2.81 16.37
C ARG A 23 -12.80 -2.12 15.15
N VAL A 24 -11.48 -2.05 15.09
CA VAL A 24 -10.75 -1.26 14.09
C VAL A 24 -10.88 -1.84 12.69
N VAL A 25 -10.93 -3.18 12.54
CA VAL A 25 -11.00 -3.83 11.23
C VAL A 25 -12.29 -3.47 10.46
N LEU A 26 -13.41 -3.26 11.15
CA LEU A 26 -14.66 -2.82 10.53
C LEU A 26 -14.57 -1.38 10.01
N CYS A 27 -13.89 -0.50 10.77
CA CYS A 27 -13.60 0.86 10.31
C CYS A 27 -12.72 0.83 9.06
N SER A 28 -11.70 -0.04 9.00
CA SER A 28 -10.83 -0.21 7.84
C SER A 28 -11.58 -0.68 6.60
N LEU A 29 -12.46 -1.68 6.75
CA LEU A 29 -13.29 -2.16 5.63
C LEU A 29 -14.23 -1.05 5.14
N THR A 30 -14.89 -0.34 6.06
CA THR A 30 -15.76 0.78 5.72
C THR A 30 -15.00 1.87 4.97
N TRP A 31 -13.76 2.17 5.39
CA TRP A 31 -12.92 3.17 4.75
C TRP A 31 -12.57 2.80 3.30
N VAL A 32 -12.18 1.55 3.03
CA VAL A 32 -11.87 1.11 1.66
C VAL A 32 -13.12 1.02 0.79
N LEU A 33 -14.26 0.60 1.34
CA LEU A 33 -15.51 0.59 0.59
C LEU A 33 -16.00 2.01 0.26
N TYR A 34 -15.85 2.94 1.20
CA TYR A 34 -16.15 4.35 0.95
C TYR A 34 -15.27 4.90 -0.19
N ASP A 35 -13.96 4.67 -0.13
CA ASP A 35 -13.02 5.08 -1.18
C ASP A 35 -13.35 4.44 -2.53
N TYR A 36 -13.79 3.16 -2.52
CA TYR A 36 -14.25 2.47 -3.72
C TYR A 36 -15.43 3.19 -4.36
N PHE A 37 -16.49 3.49 -3.60
CA PHE A 37 -17.67 4.16 -4.16
C PHE A 37 -17.38 5.58 -4.62
N GLU A 38 -16.54 6.33 -3.90
CA GLU A 38 -16.14 7.69 -4.29
C GLU A 38 -15.41 7.71 -5.64
N THR A 39 -14.53 6.74 -5.87
CA THR A 39 -13.66 6.70 -7.05
C THR A 39 -14.19 5.81 -8.19
N LEU A 40 -15.41 5.28 -8.06
CA LEU A 40 -16.00 4.36 -9.03
C LEU A 40 -16.26 5.02 -10.39
N GLU A 41 -16.75 6.26 -10.40
CA GLU A 41 -16.98 7.01 -11.63
C GLU A 41 -15.66 7.21 -12.41
N ASP A 42 -14.60 7.60 -11.69
CA ASP A 42 -13.27 7.76 -12.25
C ASP A 42 -12.70 6.43 -12.76
N GLU A 43 -12.92 5.33 -12.03
CA GLU A 43 -12.52 3.99 -12.46
C GLU A 43 -13.14 3.66 -13.82
N VAL A 44 -14.47 3.77 -13.93
CA VAL A 44 -15.22 3.49 -15.17
C VAL A 44 -14.74 4.36 -16.32
N ARG A 45 -14.53 5.66 -16.07
CA ARG A 45 -14.10 6.60 -17.11
C ARG A 45 -12.66 6.37 -17.58
N TYR A 46 -11.72 6.24 -16.65
CA TYR A 46 -10.28 6.33 -16.95
C TYR A 46 -9.56 4.98 -17.05
N ILE A 47 -10.08 3.92 -16.44
CA ILE A 47 -9.43 2.60 -16.36
C ILE A 47 -10.13 1.57 -17.25
N TRP A 48 -11.46 1.52 -17.23
CA TRP A 48 -12.20 0.51 -18.00
C TRP A 48 -12.07 0.70 -19.51
N SER A 49 -12.03 1.95 -19.98
CA SER A 49 -11.82 2.32 -21.38
C SER A 49 -10.43 1.95 -21.94
N GLN A 50 -9.45 1.67 -21.08
CA GLN A 50 -8.09 1.38 -21.52
C GLN A 50 -7.93 -0.02 -22.14
N LYS A 51 -7.02 -0.11 -23.11
CA LYS A 51 -6.46 -1.40 -23.56
C LYS A 51 -5.69 -2.08 -22.41
N ARG A 52 -5.52 -3.40 -22.49
CA ARG A 52 -4.79 -4.16 -21.45
C ARG A 52 -3.33 -3.68 -21.37
N CYS A 53 -2.99 -3.02 -20.27
CA CYS A 53 -1.64 -2.53 -19.96
C CYS A 53 -1.26 -2.85 -18.51
N VAL A 54 0.04 -2.74 -18.19
CA VAL A 54 0.56 -3.01 -16.85
C VAL A 54 -0.12 -2.11 -15.81
N GLY A 55 -0.27 -0.81 -16.10
CA GLY A 55 -0.94 0.14 -15.19
C GLY A 55 -2.39 -0.25 -14.87
N LYS A 56 -3.17 -0.69 -15.86
CA LYS A 56 -4.54 -1.18 -15.67
C LYS A 56 -4.58 -2.43 -14.79
N ILE A 57 -3.72 -3.40 -15.08
CA ILE A 57 -3.65 -4.65 -14.32
C ILE A 57 -3.26 -4.37 -12.87
N SER A 58 -2.21 -3.57 -12.65
CA SER A 58 -1.75 -3.19 -11.32
C SER A 58 -2.80 -2.41 -10.53
N TYR A 59 -3.53 -1.49 -11.18
CA TYR A 59 -4.62 -0.75 -10.53
C TYR A 59 -5.75 -1.68 -10.08
N LEU A 60 -6.27 -2.50 -10.98
CA LEU A 60 -7.38 -3.42 -10.67
C LEU A 60 -6.93 -4.44 -9.62
N PHE A 61 -5.73 -4.99 -9.75
CA PHE A 61 -5.18 -5.90 -8.76
C PHE A 61 -5.13 -5.24 -7.38
N MET A 62 -4.48 -4.09 -7.24
CA MET A 62 -4.37 -3.42 -5.94
C MET A 62 -5.74 -3.11 -5.33
N ARG A 63 -6.67 -2.59 -6.13
CA ARG A 63 -8.00 -2.20 -5.66
C ARG A 63 -8.80 -3.40 -5.15
N TYR A 64 -8.97 -4.43 -5.99
CA TYR A 64 -9.78 -5.58 -5.60
C TYR A 64 -9.06 -6.48 -4.58
N TYR A 65 -7.73 -6.58 -4.65
CA TYR A 65 -6.97 -7.33 -3.66
C TYR A 65 -7.07 -6.70 -2.27
N THR A 66 -6.96 -5.37 -2.14
CA THR A 66 -7.13 -4.70 -0.84
C THR A 66 -8.53 -4.91 -0.26
N ILE A 67 -9.59 -4.84 -1.08
CA ILE A 67 -10.95 -5.12 -0.63
C ILE A 67 -11.07 -6.57 -0.13
N LEU A 68 -10.58 -7.54 -0.93
CA LEU A 68 -10.62 -8.96 -0.56
C LEU A 68 -9.83 -9.24 0.71
N LEU A 69 -8.65 -8.62 0.86
CA LEU A 69 -7.81 -8.74 2.04
C LEU A 69 -8.52 -8.23 3.30
N LEU A 70 -9.19 -7.09 3.24
CA LEU A 70 -9.94 -6.56 4.38
C LEU A 70 -11.19 -7.35 4.70
N VAL A 71 -11.90 -7.85 3.69
CA VAL A 71 -13.03 -8.77 3.91
C VAL A 71 -12.54 -10.04 4.61
N PHE A 72 -11.40 -10.59 4.18
CA PHE A 72 -10.76 -11.72 4.85
C PHE A 72 -10.40 -11.39 6.30
N ASP A 73 -9.75 -10.25 6.56
CA ASP A 73 -9.40 -9.80 7.91
C ASP A 73 -10.64 -9.69 8.82
N VAL A 74 -11.74 -9.07 8.33
CA VAL A 74 -13.00 -8.96 9.08
C VAL A 74 -13.58 -10.34 9.39
N VAL A 75 -13.73 -11.19 8.37
CA VAL A 75 -14.31 -12.53 8.54
C VAL A 75 -13.49 -13.35 9.52
N GLN A 76 -12.17 -13.34 9.38
CA GLN A 76 -11.25 -14.08 10.24
C GLN A 76 -11.29 -13.59 11.69
N ILE A 77 -11.16 -12.28 11.92
CA ILE A 77 -11.12 -11.70 13.27
C ILE A 77 -12.46 -11.94 14.01
N HIS A 78 -13.59 -11.72 13.34
CA HIS A 78 -14.90 -11.92 13.97
C HIS A 78 -15.26 -13.40 14.14
N SER A 79 -14.92 -14.27 13.19
CA SER A 79 -15.14 -15.71 13.34
C SER A 79 -14.34 -16.27 14.51
N PHE A 80 -13.13 -15.77 14.74
CA PHE A 80 -12.29 -16.26 15.83
C PHE A 80 -12.75 -15.76 17.20
N ALA A 81 -13.49 -14.66 17.26
CA ALA A 81 -14.08 -14.19 18.50
C ALA A 81 -15.27 -15.04 18.97
N ILE A 82 -15.84 -15.90 18.11
CA ILE A 82 -16.96 -16.79 18.45
C ILE A 82 -16.41 -18.04 19.18
N PRO A 83 -16.87 -18.32 20.42
CA PRO A 83 -16.44 -19.51 21.15
C PRO A 83 -16.79 -20.80 20.37
N GLY A 84 -15.83 -21.72 20.26
CA GLY A 84 -16.03 -23.04 19.66
C GLY A 84 -15.68 -23.15 18.17
N ILE A 85 -15.34 -22.06 17.48
CA ILE A 85 -14.87 -22.09 16.09
C ILE A 85 -13.36 -22.31 16.00
N THR A 86 -12.59 -21.73 16.92
CA THR A 86 -11.11 -21.76 16.90
C THR A 86 -10.55 -23.02 17.53
N SER A 87 -9.56 -23.63 16.89
CA SER A 87 -8.70 -24.67 17.45
C SER A 87 -7.23 -24.25 17.42
N ASP A 88 -6.38 -24.88 18.24
CA ASP A 88 -4.94 -24.57 18.31
C ASP A 88 -4.26 -24.69 16.92
N ALA A 89 -4.65 -25.69 16.13
CA ALA A 89 -4.13 -25.90 14.79
C ALA A 89 -4.53 -24.76 13.83
N VAL A 90 -5.78 -24.29 13.91
CA VAL A 90 -6.26 -23.15 13.11
C VAL A 90 -5.52 -21.88 13.52
N CYS A 91 -5.33 -21.64 14.82
CA CYS A 91 -4.57 -20.49 15.30
C CYS A 91 -3.09 -20.49 14.87
N LEU A 92 -2.46 -21.67 14.85
CA LEU A 92 -1.09 -21.84 14.40
C LEU A 92 -0.94 -21.59 12.89
N ALA A 93 -1.88 -22.07 12.08
CA ALA A 93 -1.85 -21.91 10.63
C ALA A 93 -2.21 -20.49 10.18
N MET A 94 -3.10 -19.81 10.88
CA MET A 94 -3.70 -18.56 10.40
C MET A 94 -2.78 -17.34 10.54
N ASP A 95 -1.91 -17.31 11.53
CA ASP A 95 -0.95 -16.21 11.67
C ASP A 95 0.02 -16.07 10.49
N PRO A 96 0.73 -17.12 10.05
CA PRO A 96 1.57 -17.01 8.87
C PRO A 96 0.74 -16.72 7.62
N THR A 97 -0.49 -17.24 7.52
CA THR A 97 -1.40 -16.91 6.40
C THR A 97 -1.70 -15.41 6.32
N ILE A 98 -2.13 -14.78 7.41
CA ILE A 98 -2.43 -13.33 7.44
C ILE A 98 -1.19 -12.51 7.08
N ARG A 99 -0.02 -12.88 7.64
CA ARG A 99 1.25 -12.19 7.35
C ARG A 99 1.64 -12.31 5.88
N ILE A 100 1.46 -13.47 5.26
CA ILE A 100 1.73 -13.67 3.83
C ILE A 100 0.74 -12.88 2.97
N LEU A 101 -0.54 -12.88 3.29
CA LEU A 101 -1.55 -12.13 2.55
C LEU A 101 -1.28 -10.61 2.59
N GLY A 102 -0.91 -10.08 3.75
CA GLY A 102 -0.44 -8.70 3.88
C GLY A 102 0.86 -8.45 3.10
N ALA A 103 1.81 -9.38 3.14
CA ALA A 103 3.08 -9.28 2.41
C ALA A 103 2.87 -9.25 0.90
N ILE A 104 1.94 -10.05 0.34
CA ILE A 104 1.59 -10.00 -1.08
C ILE A 104 1.08 -8.60 -1.47
N SER A 105 0.25 -7.96 -0.62
CA SER A 105 -0.18 -6.58 -0.84
C SER A 105 1.02 -5.64 -0.91
N LEU A 106 1.94 -5.75 0.06
CA LEU A 106 3.11 -4.88 0.16
C LEU A 106 4.09 -5.09 -1.00
N TRP A 107 4.41 -6.34 -1.35
CA TRP A 107 5.26 -6.67 -2.49
C TRP A 107 4.69 -6.12 -3.80
N SER A 108 3.37 -6.12 -3.95
CA SER A 108 2.71 -5.54 -5.14
C SER A 108 2.90 -4.02 -5.21
N ILE A 109 2.81 -3.33 -4.07
CA ILE A 109 3.12 -1.90 -3.96
C ILE A 109 4.60 -1.64 -4.26
N GLU A 110 5.50 -2.41 -3.67
CA GLU A 110 6.94 -2.30 -3.89
C GLU A 110 7.30 -2.51 -5.37
N VAL A 111 6.64 -3.44 -6.08
CA VAL A 111 6.82 -3.63 -7.53
C VAL A 111 6.34 -2.41 -8.32
N ILE A 112 5.15 -1.87 -8.01
CA ILE A 112 4.63 -0.66 -8.66
C ILE A 112 5.59 0.52 -8.45
N MET A 113 6.10 0.67 -7.24
CA MET A 113 7.07 1.71 -6.88
C MET A 113 8.41 1.53 -7.59
N GLN A 114 8.91 0.31 -7.70
CA GLN A 114 10.12 -0.01 -8.45
C GLN A 114 10.00 0.37 -9.93
N LEU A 115 8.87 0.07 -10.58
CA LEU A 115 8.62 0.46 -11.97
C LEU A 115 8.69 1.97 -12.15
N ARG A 116 8.15 2.72 -11.19
CA ARG A 116 8.18 4.19 -11.21
C ARG A 116 9.58 4.75 -10.97
N VAL A 117 10.35 4.15 -10.07
CA VAL A 117 11.78 4.50 -9.90
C VAL A 117 12.54 4.17 -11.19
N TYR A 118 12.26 3.04 -11.84
CA TYR A 118 12.89 2.67 -13.10
C TYR A 118 12.62 3.69 -14.20
N ALA A 119 11.37 4.14 -14.36
CA ALA A 119 11.00 5.20 -15.28
C ALA A 119 11.68 6.54 -14.95
N LEU A 120 11.75 6.89 -13.66
CA LEU A 120 12.37 8.13 -13.18
C LEU A 120 13.89 8.19 -13.45
N PHE A 121 14.55 7.03 -13.55
CA PHE A 121 15.96 6.89 -13.89
C PHE A 121 16.19 6.58 -15.38
N ASP A 122 15.30 7.06 -16.25
CA ASP A 122 15.43 6.99 -17.71
C ASP A 122 15.59 5.54 -18.19
N CYS A 123 14.86 4.62 -17.57
CA CYS A 123 14.88 3.18 -17.88
C CYS A 123 16.28 2.54 -17.76
N SER A 124 17.13 3.05 -16.86
CA SER A 124 18.47 2.54 -16.61
C SER A 124 18.46 1.11 -16.05
N LYS A 125 18.95 0.15 -16.85
CA LYS A 125 19.05 -1.28 -16.45
C LYS A 125 19.85 -1.49 -15.18
N LYS A 126 20.82 -0.62 -14.88
CA LYS A 126 21.64 -0.71 -13.65
C LYS A 126 20.78 -0.52 -12.39
N VAL A 127 19.89 0.47 -12.41
CA VAL A 127 18.97 0.77 -11.30
C VAL A 127 17.94 -0.34 -11.15
N ALA A 128 17.41 -0.86 -12.27
CA ALA A 128 16.48 -2.00 -12.24
C ALA A 128 17.11 -3.25 -11.61
N VAL A 129 18.32 -3.62 -12.02
CA VAL A 129 19.01 -4.80 -11.45
C VAL A 129 19.30 -4.60 -9.97
N PHE A 130 19.79 -3.42 -9.57
CA PHE A 130 20.04 -3.11 -8.16
C PHE A 130 18.76 -3.22 -7.32
N ASN A 131 17.67 -2.58 -7.76
CA ASN A 131 16.38 -2.60 -7.05
C ASN A 131 15.80 -4.02 -6.97
N GLY A 132 15.91 -4.80 -8.06
CA GLY A 132 15.41 -6.17 -8.11
C GLY A 132 16.18 -7.13 -7.19
N VAL A 133 17.52 -7.01 -7.12
CA VAL A 133 18.33 -7.82 -6.20
C VAL A 133 17.95 -7.50 -4.75
N MET A 134 17.80 -6.22 -4.42
CA MET A 134 17.47 -5.80 -3.06
C MET A 134 16.03 -6.17 -2.66
N PHE A 135 15.09 -6.15 -3.61
CA PHE A 135 13.73 -6.64 -3.41
C PHE A 135 13.70 -8.15 -3.14
N ILE A 136 14.45 -8.95 -3.91
CA ILE A 136 14.55 -10.39 -3.65
C ILE A 136 15.17 -10.65 -2.27
N ALA A 137 16.20 -9.87 -1.89
CA ALA A 137 16.80 -9.97 -0.57
C ALA A 137 15.81 -9.62 0.55
N SER A 138 14.93 -8.62 0.37
CA SER A 138 13.90 -8.27 1.36
C SER A 138 12.86 -9.38 1.51
N ILE A 139 12.43 -10.01 0.41
CA ILE A 139 11.51 -11.17 0.42
C ILE A 139 12.15 -12.35 1.17
N ILE A 140 13.40 -12.70 0.84
CA ILE A 140 14.09 -13.82 1.49
C ILE A 140 14.21 -13.57 3.00
N ALA A 141 14.60 -12.35 3.39
CA ALA A 141 14.71 -11.98 4.80
C ALA A 141 13.35 -12.06 5.52
N PHE A 142 12.27 -11.58 4.90
CA PHE A 142 10.91 -11.69 5.44
C PHE A 142 10.50 -13.16 5.64
N LEU A 143 10.69 -14.01 4.62
CA LEU A 143 10.33 -15.43 4.71
C LEU A 143 11.16 -16.16 5.76
N ALA A 144 12.46 -15.88 5.87
CA ALA A 144 13.32 -16.46 6.89
C ALA A 144 12.85 -16.09 8.31
N LEU A 145 12.52 -14.81 8.54
CA LEU A 145 11.97 -14.34 9.82
C LEU A 145 10.60 -14.97 10.11
N LEU A 146 9.75 -15.13 9.09
CA LEU A 146 8.45 -15.76 9.24
C LEU A 146 8.58 -17.22 9.68
N ILE A 147 9.44 -17.99 9.02
CA ILE A 147 9.70 -19.40 9.34
C ILE A 147 10.27 -19.54 10.75
N TYR A 148 11.26 -18.71 11.11
CA TYR A 148 11.86 -18.70 12.43
C TYR A 148 10.81 -18.43 13.53
N ASN A 149 9.95 -17.42 13.33
CA ASN A 149 8.89 -17.08 14.27
C ASN A 149 7.81 -18.17 14.35
N ALA A 150 7.48 -18.84 13.23
CA ALA A 150 6.51 -19.92 13.19
C ALA A 150 6.96 -21.13 14.03
N GLN A 151 8.25 -21.48 13.99
CA GLN A 151 8.82 -22.59 14.78
C GLN A 151 8.74 -22.33 16.30
N GLY A 152 8.96 -21.10 16.75
CA GLY A 152 8.87 -20.72 18.17
C GLY A 152 7.44 -20.59 18.70
N ARG A 153 6.43 -20.51 17.82
CA ARG A 153 5.06 -20.16 18.19
C ARG A 153 4.30 -21.27 18.92
N ALA A 154 4.57 -22.53 18.58
CA ALA A 154 3.89 -23.67 19.22
C ALA A 154 4.10 -23.68 20.74
N ALA A 155 5.31 -23.36 21.21
CA ALA A 155 5.62 -23.27 22.64
C ALA A 155 4.90 -22.10 23.34
N LEU A 156 4.73 -20.95 22.64
CA LEU A 156 4.05 -19.78 23.19
C LEU A 156 2.53 -20.00 23.31
N ILE A 157 1.90 -20.60 22.30
CA ILE A 157 0.45 -20.88 22.32
C ILE A 157 0.12 -21.89 23.41
N ALA A 158 0.92 -22.95 23.59
CA ALA A 158 0.73 -23.93 24.65
C ALA A 158 0.67 -23.30 26.06
N SER A 159 1.38 -22.18 26.28
CA SER A 159 1.35 -21.43 27.55
C SER A 159 0.12 -20.54 27.73
N ALA A 160 -0.56 -20.16 26.65
CA ALA A 160 -1.66 -19.20 26.64
C ALA A 160 -3.06 -19.82 26.46
N VAL A 161 -3.14 -21.07 25.97
CA VAL A 161 -4.40 -21.82 25.75
C VAL A 161 -5.23 -22.01 27.03
N ARG A 162 -4.63 -21.90 28.22
CA ARG A 162 -5.35 -21.99 29.51
C ARG A 162 -6.21 -20.76 29.84
N LEU A 163 -6.09 -19.67 29.10
CA LEU A 163 -6.83 -18.42 29.34
C LEU A 163 -8.05 -18.32 28.41
N PRO A 164 -9.25 -17.96 28.90
CA PRO A 164 -10.44 -17.78 28.08
C PRO A 164 -10.37 -16.46 27.29
N LEU A 165 -9.50 -16.40 26.28
CA LEU A 165 -9.31 -15.23 25.42
C LEU A 165 -10.28 -15.26 24.23
N PRO A 166 -10.81 -14.11 23.79
CA PRO A 166 -11.53 -14.03 22.53
C PRO A 166 -10.53 -14.19 21.38
N GLY A 167 -10.63 -15.31 20.66
CA GLY A 167 -9.78 -15.65 19.53
C GLY A 167 -8.37 -16.13 19.88
N CYS A 168 -7.54 -16.24 18.84
CA CYS A 168 -6.16 -16.69 18.98
C CYS A 168 -5.32 -15.64 19.74
N PRO A 169 -4.43 -16.05 20.66
CA PRO A 169 -3.57 -15.11 21.37
C PRO A 169 -2.67 -14.34 20.39
N ALA A 170 -2.83 -13.01 20.31
CA ALA A 170 -1.96 -12.13 19.53
C ALA A 170 -0.63 -11.90 20.26
N ILE A 171 0.17 -12.96 20.41
CA ILE A 171 1.46 -12.90 21.10
C ILE A 171 2.56 -12.68 20.05
N ASN A 172 3.02 -11.43 19.95
CA ASN A 172 4.28 -11.10 19.27
C ASN A 172 5.46 -11.45 20.19
N GLY A 173 5.74 -12.74 20.38
CA GLY A 173 6.88 -13.21 21.16
C GLY A 173 8.17 -13.24 20.35
N GLY A 174 9.32 -13.03 21.00
CA GLY A 174 10.64 -13.17 20.39
C GLY A 174 10.96 -12.07 19.36
N ILE A 175 11.37 -12.47 18.15
CA ILE A 175 11.83 -11.58 17.06
C ILE A 175 10.65 -11.20 16.13
N GLY A 176 9.41 -11.44 16.55
CA GLY A 176 8.19 -11.13 15.76
C GLY A 176 8.04 -9.66 15.36
N TRP A 177 8.60 -8.74 16.16
CA TRP A 177 8.63 -7.30 15.87
C TRP A 177 9.49 -6.94 14.66
N ALA A 178 10.50 -7.77 14.36
CA ALA A 178 11.44 -7.51 13.28
C ALA A 178 10.91 -7.93 11.90
N LEU A 179 9.75 -8.60 11.83
CA LEU A 179 9.26 -9.22 10.60
C LEU A 179 9.12 -8.23 9.44
N TRP A 180 8.67 -7.01 9.72
CA TRP A 180 8.45 -5.98 8.70
C TRP A 180 9.66 -5.07 8.46
N LEU A 181 10.75 -5.25 9.22
CA LEU A 181 11.96 -4.47 9.05
C LEU A 181 12.60 -4.63 7.67
N PRO A 182 12.73 -5.83 7.07
CA PRO A 182 13.33 -5.96 5.74
C PRO A 182 12.60 -5.13 4.68
N ALA A 183 11.27 -5.19 4.67
CA ALA A 183 10.45 -4.38 3.77
C ALA A 183 10.57 -2.87 4.07
N SER A 184 10.62 -2.49 5.34
CA SER A 184 10.74 -1.08 5.74
C SER A 184 12.09 -0.47 5.38
N ILE A 185 13.17 -1.24 5.52
CA ILE A 185 14.51 -0.86 5.06
C ILE A 185 14.50 -0.69 3.53
N TYR A 186 13.88 -1.63 2.81
CA TYR A 186 13.78 -1.56 1.36
C TYR A 186 12.99 -0.33 0.89
N GLU A 187 11.85 -0.08 1.50
CA GLU A 187 11.02 1.10 1.20
C GLU A 187 11.78 2.41 1.45
N THR A 188 12.54 2.49 2.54
CA THR A 188 13.39 3.65 2.85
C THR A 188 14.45 3.87 1.75
N ILE A 189 14.98 2.80 1.17
CA ILE A 189 15.95 2.88 0.08
C ILE A 189 15.28 3.38 -1.20
N LEU A 190 14.09 2.88 -1.54
CA LEU A 190 13.30 3.38 -2.68
C LEU A 190 12.96 4.87 -2.51
N PHE A 191 12.49 5.27 -1.34
CA PHE A 191 12.24 6.67 -1.01
C PHE A 191 13.52 7.52 -1.16
N GLY A 192 14.66 7.02 -0.69
CA GLY A 192 15.97 7.66 -0.86
C GLY A 192 16.34 7.90 -2.32
N PHE A 193 16.08 6.95 -3.22
CA PHE A 193 16.29 7.12 -4.67
C PHE A 193 15.43 8.24 -5.26
N VAL A 194 14.15 8.28 -4.88
CA VAL A 194 13.20 9.29 -5.36
C VAL A 194 13.63 10.67 -4.88
N VAL A 195 13.97 10.83 -3.60
CA VAL A 195 14.46 12.09 -3.03
C VAL A 195 15.77 12.51 -3.70
N TYR A 196 16.70 11.59 -3.93
CA TYR A 196 17.97 11.88 -4.60
C TYR A 196 17.77 12.41 -6.02
N LYS A 197 16.96 11.73 -6.85
CA LYS A 197 16.73 12.19 -8.22
C LYS A 197 15.88 13.46 -8.25
N SER A 198 14.87 13.56 -7.39
CA SER A 198 14.01 14.76 -7.26
C SER A 198 14.82 16.01 -6.89
N SER A 199 15.63 15.92 -5.83
CA SER A 199 16.50 17.03 -5.39
C SER A 199 17.54 17.42 -6.45
N ARG A 200 18.15 16.44 -7.13
CA ARG A 200 19.09 16.70 -8.23
C ARG A 200 18.40 17.39 -9.41
N SER A 201 17.22 16.91 -9.81
CA SER A 201 16.46 17.52 -10.90
C SER A 201 16.02 18.93 -10.56
N LEU A 202 15.59 19.18 -9.31
CA LEU A 202 15.18 20.50 -8.85
C LEU A 202 16.38 21.46 -8.82
N THR A 203 17.53 21.01 -8.28
CA THR A 203 18.75 21.81 -8.22
C THR A 203 19.24 22.21 -9.62
N LEU A 204 19.15 21.31 -10.61
CA LEU A 204 19.53 21.60 -11.99
C LEU A 204 18.57 22.61 -12.65
N LYS A 205 17.26 22.46 -12.47
CA LYS A 205 16.26 23.40 -13.02
C LYS A 205 16.36 24.80 -12.41
N VAL A 206 16.59 24.89 -11.09
CA VAL A 206 16.83 26.16 -10.38
C VAL A 206 18.09 26.85 -10.91
N ARG A 207 19.16 26.10 -11.17
CA ARG A 207 20.40 26.64 -11.76
C ARG A 207 20.21 27.14 -13.19
N LEU A 208 19.32 26.52 -13.96
CA LEU A 208 19.04 26.87 -15.35
C LEU A 208 17.99 27.99 -15.50
N GLY A 209 17.38 28.47 -14.41
CA GLY A 209 16.36 29.52 -14.44
C GLY A 209 15.06 29.10 -15.13
N GLU A 210 14.84 27.80 -15.33
CA GLU A 210 13.69 27.25 -16.03
C GLU A 210 12.41 27.33 -15.17
N ARG A 211 11.29 27.73 -15.78
CA ARG A 211 9.98 27.72 -15.12
C ARG A 211 9.58 26.28 -14.76
N TRP A 212 8.79 26.15 -13.70
CA TRP A 212 8.35 24.87 -13.14
C TRP A 212 7.53 24.09 -14.20
N SER A 213 8.13 23.10 -14.85
CA SER A 213 7.42 22.25 -15.81
C SER A 213 6.51 21.24 -15.10
N LEU A 214 5.44 20.79 -15.76
CA LEU A 214 4.50 19.76 -15.29
C LEU A 214 5.19 18.51 -14.71
N GLY A 215 6.38 18.15 -15.22
CA GLY A 215 7.18 17.05 -14.68
C GLY A 215 7.69 17.28 -13.25
N ALA A 216 7.90 18.52 -12.80
CA ALA A 216 8.28 18.82 -11.42
C ALA A 216 7.11 18.60 -10.43
N ILE A 217 5.87 18.81 -10.87
CA ILE A 217 4.66 18.54 -10.09
C ILE A 217 4.43 17.03 -9.98
N MET A 218 4.56 16.30 -11.11
CA MET A 218 4.48 14.82 -11.13
C MET A 218 5.52 14.13 -10.23
N VAL A 219 6.74 14.68 -10.13
CA VAL A 219 7.79 14.16 -9.23
C VAL A 219 7.47 14.46 -7.76
N GLY A 220 6.91 15.64 -7.47
CA GLY A 220 6.47 16.03 -6.13
C GLY A 220 5.35 15.13 -5.59
N ASP A 221 4.35 14.83 -6.42
CA ASP A 221 3.23 13.97 -6.02
C ASP A 221 3.67 12.54 -5.74
N ASN A 222 4.55 11.98 -6.58
CA ASN A 222 5.11 10.66 -6.34
C ASN A 222 5.81 10.58 -4.98
N MET A 223 6.60 11.61 -4.62
CA MET A 223 7.36 11.67 -3.38
C MET A 223 6.48 11.60 -2.12
N LEU A 224 5.28 12.20 -2.16
CA LEU A 224 4.33 12.14 -1.03
C LEU A 224 3.82 10.72 -0.79
N TYR A 225 3.58 9.94 -1.85
CA TYR A 225 3.14 8.55 -1.70
C TYR A 225 4.24 7.65 -1.14
N PHE A 226 5.48 7.76 -1.64
CA PHE A 226 6.63 7.03 -1.07
C PHE A 226 6.86 7.39 0.41
N LEU A 227 6.75 8.68 0.74
CA LEU A 227 6.87 9.14 2.13
C LEU A 227 5.75 8.54 3.00
N GLY A 228 4.51 8.58 2.54
CA GLY A 228 3.38 8.06 3.32
C GLY A 228 3.48 6.55 3.56
N ILE A 229 3.89 5.75 2.57
CA ILE A 229 4.12 4.31 2.77
C ILE A 229 5.27 4.06 3.74
N THR A 230 6.37 4.81 3.61
CA THR A 230 7.51 4.73 4.56
C THR A 230 7.07 5.05 5.99
N VAL A 231 6.27 6.10 6.19
CA VAL A 231 5.75 6.50 7.51
C VAL A 231 4.78 5.46 8.07
N LEU A 232 3.90 4.90 7.24
CA LEU A 232 2.99 3.83 7.65
C LEU A 232 3.77 2.58 8.09
N LEU A 233 4.78 2.15 7.33
CA LEU A 233 5.63 1.03 7.71
C LEU A 233 6.44 1.32 8.99
N ALA A 234 6.99 2.52 9.14
CA ALA A 234 7.68 2.91 10.36
C ALA A 234 6.73 2.83 11.57
N PHE A 235 5.50 3.33 11.43
CA PHE A 235 4.49 3.27 12.47
C PHE A 235 4.10 1.84 12.82
N ASN A 236 3.95 0.97 11.81
CA ASN A 236 3.74 -0.46 11.99
C ASN A 236 4.88 -1.10 12.80
N ASN A 237 6.16 -0.84 12.48
CA ASN A 237 7.26 -1.40 13.26
C ASN A 237 7.31 -0.88 14.70
N VAL A 238 7.03 0.42 14.93
CA VAL A 238 7.03 1.02 16.28
C VAL A 238 6.02 0.32 17.19
N MET A 239 4.83 0.05 16.68
CA MET A 239 3.85 -0.70 17.45
C MET A 239 4.21 -2.18 17.60
N ALA A 240 4.79 -2.79 16.56
CA ALA A 240 5.19 -4.20 16.61
C ALA A 240 6.28 -4.45 17.66
N ALA A 241 7.20 -3.49 17.82
CA ALA A 241 8.27 -3.53 18.81
C ALA A 241 7.79 -3.33 20.26
N GLY A 242 6.53 -2.91 20.47
CA GLY A 242 6.01 -2.61 21.81
C GLY A 242 6.75 -1.48 22.54
N ALA A 243 7.65 -0.77 21.85
CA ALA A 243 8.46 0.31 22.39
C ALA A 243 7.59 1.50 22.83
N ALA A 244 6.45 1.69 22.16
CA ALA A 244 5.41 2.59 22.62
C ALA A 244 4.36 1.81 23.42
N LYS A 245 4.57 1.61 24.74
CA LYS A 245 3.50 1.18 25.68
C LYS A 245 2.23 2.05 25.62
N ILE A 246 2.33 3.18 24.92
CA ILE A 246 1.32 4.20 24.68
C ILE A 246 0.43 3.87 23.46
N ILE A 247 0.97 3.22 22.42
CA ILE A 247 0.23 2.97 21.17
C ILE A 247 -0.10 1.48 21.09
N PRO A 248 -1.36 1.09 21.28
CA PRO A 248 -1.74 -0.31 21.21
C PRO A 248 -1.74 -0.79 19.76
N TRP A 249 -1.37 -2.06 19.56
CA TRP A 249 -1.40 -2.70 18.25
C TRP A 249 -2.83 -2.77 17.70
N PHE A 250 -3.12 -2.00 16.66
CA PHE A 250 -4.46 -1.94 16.06
C PHE A 250 -4.68 -2.94 14.91
N SER A 251 -3.85 -3.99 14.83
CA SER A 251 -3.83 -4.97 13.74
C SER A 251 -3.40 -4.39 12.38
N TYR A 252 -3.31 -5.27 11.39
CA TYR A 252 -2.93 -4.93 10.02
C TYR A 252 -4.05 -4.23 9.23
N GLY A 253 -5.30 -4.27 9.70
CA GLY A 253 -6.47 -3.73 8.98
C GLY A 253 -6.28 -2.29 8.48
N PRO A 254 -6.01 -1.29 9.35
CA PRO A 254 -5.81 0.09 8.90
C PRO A 254 -4.61 0.27 7.98
N PHE A 255 -3.56 -0.55 8.14
CA PHE A 255 -2.40 -0.52 7.26
C PHE A 255 -2.74 -1.04 5.87
N HIS A 256 -3.44 -2.17 5.78
CA HIS A 256 -3.93 -2.72 4.51
C HIS A 256 -4.82 -1.70 3.79
N ALA A 257 -5.73 -1.07 4.51
CA ALA A 257 -6.59 -0.01 3.98
C ALA A 257 -5.78 1.20 3.47
N ALA A 258 -4.94 1.79 4.33
CA ALA A 258 -4.19 3.00 4.00
C ALA A 258 -3.23 2.78 2.82
N MET A 259 -2.47 1.69 2.82
CA MET A 259 -1.51 1.37 1.75
C MET A 259 -2.21 1.12 0.41
N GLY A 260 -3.34 0.41 0.44
CA GLY A 260 -4.15 0.15 -0.77
C GLY A 260 -4.79 1.41 -1.33
N ILE A 261 -5.43 2.24 -0.49
CA ILE A 261 -6.04 3.52 -0.90
C ILE A 261 -4.99 4.46 -1.46
N MET A 262 -3.87 4.63 -0.77
CA MET A 262 -2.78 5.49 -1.24
C MET A 262 -2.27 5.08 -2.62
N THR A 263 -2.04 3.77 -2.82
CA THR A 263 -1.50 3.24 -4.08
C THR A 263 -2.50 3.36 -5.22
N THR A 264 -3.78 3.07 -4.98
CA THR A 264 -4.83 3.18 -5.98
C THR A 264 -5.08 4.65 -6.36
N ARG A 265 -5.14 5.57 -5.39
CA ARG A 265 -5.27 7.02 -5.67
C ARG A 265 -4.08 7.57 -6.44
N MET A 266 -2.86 7.13 -6.11
CA MET A 266 -1.64 7.50 -6.86
C MET A 266 -1.73 7.06 -8.32
N LEU A 267 -2.10 5.81 -8.58
CA LEU A 267 -2.24 5.28 -9.93
C LEU A 267 -3.35 5.99 -10.72
N MET A 268 -4.48 6.29 -10.06
CA MET A 268 -5.57 7.07 -10.65
C MET A 268 -5.12 8.49 -10.99
N HIS A 269 -4.40 9.16 -10.09
CA HIS A 269 -3.94 10.53 -10.32
C HIS A 269 -3.04 10.63 -11.55
N VAL A 270 -2.05 9.74 -11.66
CA VAL A 270 -1.20 9.71 -12.85
C VAL A 270 -1.99 9.42 -14.11
N ARG A 271 -3.01 8.57 -14.04
CA ARG A 271 -3.84 8.31 -15.21
C ARG A 271 -4.65 9.54 -15.65
N LYS A 272 -5.23 10.27 -14.70
CA LYS A 272 -5.95 11.52 -15.00
C LYS A 272 -5.03 12.54 -15.65
N LEU A 273 -3.81 12.70 -15.13
CA LEU A 273 -2.81 13.61 -15.71
C LEU A 273 -2.40 13.20 -17.13
N ALA A 274 -2.20 11.90 -17.38
CA ALA A 274 -1.90 11.39 -18.71
C ALA A 274 -3.06 11.70 -19.69
N ALA A 275 -4.31 11.42 -19.29
CA ALA A 275 -5.48 11.69 -20.11
C ALA A 275 -5.69 13.19 -20.41
N GLN A 276 -5.39 14.08 -19.46
CA GLN A 276 -5.42 15.53 -19.67
C GLN A 276 -4.33 15.99 -20.63
N THR A 277 -3.14 15.41 -20.54
CA THR A 277 -2.01 15.72 -21.42
C THR A 277 -2.33 15.30 -22.85
N ASP A 278 -2.89 14.11 -23.04
CA ASP A 278 -3.34 13.61 -24.34
C ASP A 278 -4.39 14.54 -24.96
N ALA A 279 -5.40 14.95 -24.18
CA ALA A 279 -6.45 15.86 -24.66
C ALA A 279 -5.91 17.25 -25.03
N PHE A 280 -4.93 17.79 -24.28
CA PHE A 280 -4.28 19.04 -24.63
C PHE A 280 -3.43 18.92 -25.91
N ALA A 281 -2.73 17.80 -26.09
CA ALA A 281 -1.95 17.53 -27.27
C ALA A 281 -2.83 17.49 -28.53
N GLU A 282 -4.00 16.84 -28.46
CA GLU A 282 -4.99 16.82 -29.56
C GLU A 282 -5.46 18.24 -29.91
N LEU A 283 -5.84 19.05 -28.90
CA LEU A 283 -6.25 20.44 -29.12
C LEU A 283 -5.16 21.31 -29.76
N SER A 284 -3.90 21.10 -29.36
CA SER A 284 -2.76 21.84 -29.94
C SER A 284 -2.33 21.32 -31.32
N GLY A 285 -2.63 20.05 -31.64
CA GLY A 285 -2.30 19.42 -32.91
C GLY A 285 -3.25 19.78 -34.05
N ASP A 286 -4.48 20.16 -33.73
CA ASP A 286 -5.50 20.58 -34.71
C ASP A 286 -5.41 22.08 -35.09
N GLU A 287 -4.48 22.86 -34.50
CA GLU A 287 -4.34 24.31 -34.72
C GLU A 287 -3.42 24.72 -35.90
N VAL A 288 -3.28 23.88 -36.93
CA VAL A 288 -2.72 24.32 -38.23
C VAL A 288 -3.63 23.89 -39.39
N PRO A 289 -4.50 24.81 -39.83
CA PRO A 289 -4.29 25.43 -41.14
C PRO A 289 -4.33 26.96 -41.05
N GLY A 290 -3.52 27.60 -41.88
CA GLY A 290 -3.27 29.04 -41.83
C GLY A 290 -4.44 29.97 -42.17
N GLU A 291 -4.13 31.25 -41.91
CA GLU A 291 -4.79 32.49 -42.34
C GLU A 291 -6.06 32.95 -41.61
N HIS A 292 -5.88 34.08 -40.92
CA HIS A 292 -6.84 35.18 -40.65
C HIS A 292 -8.27 34.83 -40.24
N GLY A 293 -8.57 35.00 -38.95
CA GLY A 293 -9.95 35.12 -38.45
C GLY A 293 -10.01 35.53 -36.98
N GLU A 294 -10.73 36.61 -36.71
CA GLU A 294 -11.04 37.23 -35.42
C GLU A 294 -11.34 36.25 -34.25
N PHE A 295 -10.76 36.53 -33.09
CA PHE A 295 -11.06 35.86 -31.82
C PHE A 295 -12.41 36.37 -31.29
N ASP A 296 -13.49 35.61 -31.45
CA ASP A 296 -14.74 35.83 -30.70
C ASP A 296 -14.79 34.89 -29.48
N GLY A 297 -15.01 35.50 -28.32
CA GLY A 297 -14.88 34.89 -26.99
C GLY A 297 -16.07 34.01 -26.62
N THR A 298 -16.14 32.79 -27.15
CA THR A 298 -17.05 31.75 -26.65
C THR A 298 -16.36 30.40 -26.45
N LEU A 299 -16.32 29.95 -25.20
CA LEU A 299 -15.90 28.60 -24.79
C LEU A 299 -16.77 27.52 -25.48
N PRO A 300 -16.18 26.54 -26.20
CA PRO A 300 -16.95 25.39 -26.67
C PRO A 300 -17.19 24.39 -25.53
N ARG A 301 -18.41 23.86 -25.51
CA ARG A 301 -18.89 22.81 -24.60
C ARG A 301 -18.10 21.52 -24.77
N PHE A 302 -17.97 20.78 -23.66
CA PHE A 302 -17.52 19.39 -23.56
C PHE A 302 -18.06 18.54 -24.72
N VAL A 303 -17.16 18.11 -25.60
CA VAL A 303 -17.36 16.99 -26.52
C VAL A 303 -16.66 15.78 -25.89
N ASP A 304 -17.39 14.68 -25.73
CA ASP A 304 -16.83 13.43 -25.22
C ASP A 304 -15.75 12.90 -26.18
N PRO A 305 -14.51 12.64 -25.72
CA PRO A 305 -13.48 12.13 -26.60
C PRO A 305 -13.74 10.66 -26.95
N ALA A 306 -13.67 10.36 -28.25
CA ALA A 306 -13.75 9.03 -28.82
C ALA A 306 -12.59 8.12 -28.33
N PRO A 307 -12.77 6.79 -28.31
CA PRO A 307 -11.76 5.88 -27.78
C PRO A 307 -10.66 5.64 -28.83
N LEU A 308 -9.50 6.30 -28.69
CA LEU A 308 -8.35 6.06 -29.55
C LEU A 308 -7.07 5.64 -28.81
N SER A 309 -6.23 4.98 -29.61
CA SER A 309 -5.28 3.95 -29.27
C SER A 309 -3.95 4.47 -28.69
N VAL A 310 -3.62 4.05 -27.47
CA VAL A 310 -2.30 4.32 -26.87
C VAL A 310 -1.42 3.07 -26.92
N THR A 311 -0.20 3.26 -27.43
CA THR A 311 0.93 2.32 -27.39
C THR A 311 1.46 2.15 -25.96
N CYS A 312 1.69 0.89 -25.61
CA CYS A 312 1.67 0.36 -24.24
C CYS A 312 2.99 0.52 -23.44
N GLY A 313 3.77 1.58 -23.67
CA GLY A 313 5.19 1.62 -23.27
C GLY A 313 5.61 2.67 -22.23
N GLU A 314 4.81 3.69 -21.93
CA GLU A 314 5.27 4.84 -21.14
C GLU A 314 4.28 5.20 -20.03
N VAL A 315 4.26 4.42 -18.94
CA VAL A 315 3.93 4.87 -17.57
C VAL A 315 4.65 3.99 -16.56
#